data_AF-A0A8X6HAY4-F1
#
_entry.id   AF-A0A8X6HAY4-F1
#
_cell.length_a   1.000
_cell.length_b   1.000
_cell.length_c   1.000
_cell.angle_alpha   90.00
_cell.angle_beta   90.00
_cell.angle_gamma   90.00
#
_symmetry.space_group_name_H-M   'P 1'
#
loop_
_entity.id
_entity.type
_entity.pdbx_description
1 polymer ?
#
loop_
_entity_poly.entity_id
_entity_poly.type
_entity_poly.pdbx_seq_one_letter_code
_entity_poly.pdbx_strand_id
1 'polypeptide(L)'
;MNVSTERLNVEVERAVNIFAHGLESFYHDNKNSNISLSPSLSCNLNGQSRWNKGDVIFRHMRSVAISAKPPSRPISFNLDGTLKDVEIHVMNLKHDHWEQIGIWEGNKLDIKDIVWPGNSPVPPPGVPEKFNLKITFLKEPPYVNLLPPDNETGECKTSRSIKCRVAPEHKLIG
;
A
#
# COMPACT_ATOMS: atom_id res chain seq x y z
N MET A 1 -13.13 13.30 1.84
CA MET A 1 -13.98 12.84 0.73
C MET A 1 -15.40 12.74 1.25
N ASN A 2 -16.32 13.58 0.77
CA ASN A 2 -17.74 13.40 1.05
C ASN A 2 -18.27 12.36 0.06
N VAL A 3 -18.58 11.15 0.55
CA VAL A 3 -19.39 10.21 -0.23
C VAL A 3 -20.80 10.81 -0.24
N SER A 4 -21.34 11.11 -1.42
CA SER A 4 -22.72 11.57 -1.51
C SER A 4 -23.66 10.46 -1.03
N THR A 5 -24.72 10.82 -0.31
CA THR A 5 -25.75 9.88 0.16
C THR A 5 -26.31 9.04 -1.01
N GLU A 6 -26.40 9.63 -2.19
CA GLU A 6 -26.79 8.96 -3.42
C GLU A 6 -25.83 7.81 -3.79
N ARG A 7 -24.52 8.05 -3.75
CA ARG A 7 -23.55 7.00 -4.05
C ARG A 7 -23.59 5.88 -3.01
N LEU A 8 -23.77 6.23 -1.74
CA LEU A 8 -23.94 5.24 -0.68
C LEU A 8 -25.15 4.33 -0.96
N ASN A 9 -26.29 4.91 -1.34
CA ASN A 9 -27.50 4.14 -1.63
C ASN A 9 -27.30 3.14 -2.77
N VAL A 10 -26.61 3.54 -3.84
CA VAL A 10 -26.28 2.65 -4.96
C VAL A 10 -25.40 1.48 -4.51
N GLU A 11 -24.38 1.73 -3.69
CA GLU A 11 -23.51 0.65 -3.19
C GLU A 11 -24.25 -0.27 -2.20
N VAL A 12 -25.18 0.26 -1.40
CA VAL A 12 -26.03 -0.54 -0.50
C VAL A 12 -26.98 -1.43 -1.30
N GLU A 13 -27.66 -0.90 -2.30
CA GLU A 13 -28.53 -1.68 -3.20
C GLU A 13 -27.74 -2.81 -3.88
N ARG A 14 -26.54 -2.48 -4.37
CA ARG A 14 -25.62 -3.46 -4.96
C ARG A 14 -25.26 -4.58 -3.97
N ALA A 15 -24.90 -4.23 -2.74
CA ALA A 15 -24.55 -5.19 -1.71
C ALA A 15 -25.72 -6.13 -1.36
N VAL A 16 -26.94 -5.58 -1.26
CA VAL A 16 -28.16 -6.37 -1.00
C VAL A 16 -28.45 -7.33 -2.15
N ASN A 17 -28.29 -6.90 -3.41
CA ASN A 17 -28.47 -7.76 -4.58
C ASN A 17 -27.47 -8.93 -4.59
N ILE A 18 -26.20 -8.66 -4.29
CA ILE A 18 -25.18 -9.72 -4.16
C ILE A 18 -25.57 -10.72 -3.07
N PHE A 19 -26.00 -10.22 -1.91
CA PHE A 19 -26.40 -11.06 -0.78
C PHE A 19 -27.62 -11.93 -1.12
N ALA A 20 -28.63 -11.35 -1.77
CA ALA A 20 -29.85 -12.05 -2.17
C ALA A 20 -29.56 -13.20 -3.16
N HIS A 21 -28.78 -12.94 -4.22
CA HIS A 21 -28.37 -13.98 -5.16
C HIS A 21 -27.48 -15.05 -4.50
N GLY A 22 -26.64 -14.66 -3.54
CA GLY A 22 -25.86 -15.61 -2.75
C GLY A 22 -26.75 -16.54 -1.90
N LEU A 23 -27.79 -16.00 -1.28
CA LEU A 23 -28.77 -16.76 -0.50
C LEU A 23 -29.59 -17.71 -1.39
N GLU A 24 -30.06 -17.22 -2.54
CA GLU A 24 -30.78 -18.00 -3.53
C GLU A 24 -29.93 -19.16 -4.06
N SER A 25 -28.67 -18.90 -4.40
CA SER A 25 -27.70 -19.92 -4.80
C SER A 25 -27.46 -20.96 -3.70
N PHE A 26 -27.37 -20.52 -2.44
CA PHE A 26 -27.22 -21.42 -1.29
C PHE A 26 -28.45 -22.32 -1.12
N TYR A 27 -29.65 -21.76 -1.24
CA TYR A 27 -30.92 -22.47 -1.07
C TYR A 27 -31.16 -23.52 -2.16
N HIS A 28 -30.78 -23.21 -3.40
CA HIS A 28 -30.92 -24.14 -4.53
C HIS A 28 -29.89 -25.28 -4.55
N ASP A 29 -28.80 -25.20 -3.79
CA ASP A 29 -27.84 -26.30 -3.68
C ASP A 29 -28.34 -27.34 -2.66
N ASN A 30 -28.81 -28.49 -3.17
CA ASN A 30 -29.30 -29.61 -2.36
C ASN A 30 -28.32 -30.10 -1.29
N LYS A 31 -27.01 -29.88 -1.48
CA LYS A 31 -25.98 -30.24 -0.47
C LYS A 31 -26.09 -29.43 0.82
N ASN A 32 -26.76 -28.28 0.76
CA ASN A 32 -26.92 -27.36 1.87
C ASN A 32 -28.23 -27.54 2.66
N SER A 33 -29.08 -28.51 2.27
CA SER A 33 -30.42 -28.74 2.85
C SER A 33 -30.46 -28.87 4.38
N ASN A 34 -29.37 -29.32 5.01
CA ASN A 34 -29.24 -29.48 6.46
C ASN A 34 -28.28 -28.47 7.12
N ILE A 35 -27.91 -27.39 6.42
CA ILE A 35 -26.99 -26.37 6.91
C ILE A 35 -27.77 -25.14 7.36
N SER A 36 -27.67 -24.80 8.65
CA SER A 36 -28.18 -23.53 9.16
C SER A 36 -27.15 -22.41 8.93
N LEU A 37 -27.62 -21.29 8.39
CA LEU A 37 -26.83 -20.07 8.24
C LEU A 37 -26.88 -19.14 9.46
N SER A 38 -27.46 -19.56 10.58
CA SER A 38 -27.49 -18.75 11.80
C SER A 38 -26.10 -18.74 12.46
N PRO A 39 -25.42 -17.57 12.56
CA PRO A 39 -24.17 -17.48 13.30
C PRO A 39 -24.50 -17.33 14.79
N SER A 40 -24.20 -18.34 15.60
CA SER A 40 -24.24 -18.24 17.07
C SER A 40 -23.00 -17.51 17.62
N LEU A 41 -22.69 -16.34 17.03
CA LEU A 41 -21.56 -15.48 17.40
C LEU A 41 -22.02 -14.41 18.40
N SER A 42 -21.17 -14.13 19.38
CA SER A 42 -21.38 -13.04 20.33
C SER A 42 -20.03 -12.40 20.68
N CYS A 43 -19.98 -11.06 20.71
CA CYS A 43 -18.79 -10.30 21.09
C CYS A 43 -18.51 -10.34 22.60
N ASN A 44 -19.48 -10.76 23.40
CA ASN A 44 -19.46 -10.63 24.87
C ASN A 44 -19.32 -11.98 25.60
N LEU A 45 -19.25 -13.09 24.87
CA LEU A 45 -19.21 -14.44 25.44
C LEU A 45 -17.88 -15.13 25.12
N ASN A 46 -17.47 -16.04 26.00
CA ASN A 46 -16.41 -17.04 25.75
C ASN A 46 -16.88 -18.14 24.77
N GLY A 47 -17.56 -17.75 23.69
CA GLY A 47 -18.09 -18.62 22.65
C GLY A 47 -17.13 -18.80 21.47
N GLN A 48 -17.61 -19.44 20.40
CA GLN A 48 -16.83 -19.54 19.17
C GLN A 48 -16.55 -18.15 18.59
N SER A 49 -15.27 -17.83 18.35
CA SER A 49 -14.84 -16.57 17.75
C SER A 49 -15.03 -16.52 16.23
N ARG A 50 -15.36 -17.66 15.61
CA ARG A 50 -15.47 -17.82 14.17
C ARG A 50 -16.74 -18.56 13.79
N TRP A 51 -17.41 -18.06 12.77
CA TRP A 51 -18.53 -18.78 12.16
C TRP A 51 -18.01 -19.97 11.34
N ASN A 52 -18.23 -21.17 11.85
CA ASN A 52 -17.80 -22.44 11.26
C ASN A 52 -18.40 -22.73 9.87
N LYS A 53 -19.58 -22.19 9.55
CA LYS A 53 -20.25 -22.33 8.24
C LYS A 53 -20.18 -21.07 7.38
N GLY A 54 -19.45 -20.05 7.82
CA GLY A 54 -19.32 -18.80 7.07
C GLY A 54 -18.65 -18.98 5.70
N ASP A 55 -17.79 -19.99 5.55
CA ASP A 55 -17.14 -20.32 4.27
C ASP A 55 -18.14 -20.81 3.21
N VAL A 56 -19.21 -21.49 3.63
CA VAL A 56 -20.24 -22.01 2.73
C VAL A 56 -20.95 -20.84 2.05
N ILE A 57 -21.51 -19.92 2.83
CA ILE A 57 -22.21 -18.76 2.27
C ILE A 57 -21.26 -17.83 1.52
N PHE A 58 -20.02 -17.65 2.02
CA PHE A 58 -19.00 -16.88 1.31
C PHE A 58 -18.73 -17.42 -0.10
N ARG A 59 -18.69 -18.76 -0.26
CA ARG A 59 -18.51 -19.40 -1.57
C ARG A 59 -19.65 -19.09 -2.53
N HIS A 60 -20.89 -19.11 -2.05
CA HIS A 60 -22.06 -18.76 -2.87
C HIS A 60 -22.05 -17.28 -3.26
N MET A 61 -21.83 -16.37 -2.31
CA MET A 61 -21.72 -14.93 -2.58
C MET A 61 -20.57 -14.60 -3.54
N ARG A 62 -19.39 -15.21 -3.36
CA ARG A 62 -18.23 -15.03 -4.27
C ARG A 62 -18.51 -15.55 -5.69
N SER A 63 -19.42 -16.51 -5.84
CA SER A 63 -19.78 -17.08 -7.14
C SER A 63 -20.88 -16.28 -7.86
N VAL A 64 -21.42 -15.23 -7.23
CA VAL A 64 -22.42 -14.36 -7.84
C VAL A 64 -21.79 -13.61 -9.01
N ALA A 65 -22.44 -13.69 -10.17
CA ALA A 65 -22.11 -12.93 -11.35
C ALA A 65 -23.37 -12.20 -11.85
N ILE A 66 -23.39 -10.88 -11.72
CA ILE A 66 -24.53 -10.05 -12.15
C ILE A 66 -24.11 -9.28 -13.39
N SER A 67 -24.76 -9.57 -14.50
CA SER A 67 -24.59 -8.79 -15.74
C SER A 67 -25.28 -7.44 -15.57
N ALA A 68 -24.60 -6.37 -15.97
CA ALA A 68 -25.14 -5.02 -15.89
C ALA A 68 -25.15 -4.38 -17.28
N LYS A 69 -26.14 -3.52 -17.53
CA LYS A 69 -26.20 -2.69 -18.73
C LYS A 69 -25.50 -1.35 -18.46
N PRO A 70 -24.82 -0.75 -19.45
CA PRO A 70 -24.26 0.58 -19.30
C PRO A 70 -25.32 1.58 -18.80
N PRO A 71 -25.00 2.44 -17.81
CA PRO A 71 -23.66 2.73 -17.26
C PRO A 71 -23.21 1.82 -16.10
N SER A 72 -24.01 0.83 -15.71
CA SER A 72 -23.66 -0.06 -14.59
C SER A 72 -22.63 -1.11 -14.99
N ARG A 73 -21.70 -1.42 -14.09
CA ARG A 73 -20.63 -2.40 -14.30
C ARG A 73 -21.06 -3.81 -13.90
N PRO A 74 -20.59 -4.85 -14.61
CA PRO A 74 -20.81 -6.22 -14.20
C PRO A 74 -20.21 -6.45 -12.81
N ILE A 75 -20.84 -7.34 -12.05
CA ILE A 75 -20.38 -7.71 -10.72
C ILE A 75 -19.85 -9.13 -10.80
N SER A 76 -18.57 -9.29 -10.48
CA SER A 76 -17.93 -10.58 -10.31
C SER A 76 -16.76 -10.44 -9.33
N PHE A 77 -16.34 -11.56 -8.75
CA PHE A 77 -15.35 -11.57 -7.68
C PHE A 77 -14.11 -12.40 -8.04
N ASN A 78 -12.98 -11.97 -7.50
CA ASN A 78 -11.75 -12.75 -7.44
C ASN A 78 -11.85 -13.83 -6.35
N LEU A 79 -10.87 -14.74 -6.31
CA LEU A 79 -10.82 -15.83 -5.34
C LEU A 79 -10.75 -15.35 -3.88
N ASP A 80 -10.16 -14.18 -3.66
CA ASP A 80 -10.04 -13.54 -2.35
C ASP A 80 -11.31 -12.77 -1.93
N GLY A 81 -12.32 -12.68 -2.80
CA GLY A 81 -13.56 -11.94 -2.55
C GLY A 81 -13.52 -10.45 -2.93
N THR A 82 -12.42 -9.97 -3.51
CA THR A 82 -12.37 -8.62 -4.09
C THR A 82 -13.15 -8.55 -5.41
N LEU A 83 -13.64 -7.37 -5.77
CA LEU A 83 -14.29 -7.16 -7.06
C LEU A 83 -13.27 -7.33 -8.19
N LYS A 84 -13.64 -8.06 -9.23
CA LYS A 84 -12.80 -8.29 -10.41
C LYS A 84 -12.76 -7.06 -11.31
N ASP A 85 -13.94 -6.52 -11.63
CA ASP A 85 -14.09 -5.35 -12.49
C ASP A 85 -14.28 -4.10 -11.62
N VAL A 86 -13.18 -3.37 -11.42
CA VAL A 86 -13.14 -2.14 -10.63
C VAL A 86 -12.72 -0.93 -11.46
N GLU A 87 -13.26 0.21 -11.07
CA GLU A 87 -12.82 1.52 -11.53
C GLU A 87 -12.09 2.17 -10.37
N ILE A 88 -10.86 2.62 -10.62
CA ILE A 88 -10.03 3.26 -9.61
C ILE A 88 -9.81 4.72 -10.04
N HIS A 89 -10.19 5.64 -9.17
CA HIS A 89 -9.96 7.06 -9.38
C HIS A 89 -8.56 7.42 -8.90
N VAL A 90 -7.72 7.93 -9.80
CA VAL A 90 -6.38 8.42 -9.47
C VAL A 90 -6.51 9.87 -9.00
N MET A 91 -6.11 10.13 -7.77
CA MET A 91 -6.22 11.44 -7.13
C MET A 91 -4.83 12.02 -6.90
N ASN A 92 -4.64 13.29 -7.24
CA ASN A 92 -3.45 14.05 -6.88
C ASN A 92 -3.76 14.95 -5.68
N LEU A 93 -2.89 14.94 -4.67
CA LEU A 93 -2.98 15.88 -3.57
C LEU A 93 -2.24 17.15 -3.96
N LYS A 94 -3.00 18.21 -4.23
CA LYS A 94 -2.46 19.57 -4.27
C LYS A 94 -2.37 20.12 -2.85
N HIS A 95 -1.86 21.33 -2.66
CA HIS A 95 -1.57 21.94 -1.35
C HIS A 95 -2.58 21.61 -0.24
N ASP A 96 -3.88 21.68 -0.52
CA ASP A 96 -4.96 21.53 0.46
C ASP A 96 -6.16 20.70 -0.03
N HIS A 97 -6.17 20.25 -1.28
CA HIS A 97 -7.30 19.52 -1.85
C HIS A 97 -6.87 18.37 -2.74
N TRP A 98 -7.72 17.34 -2.79
CA TRP A 98 -7.59 16.21 -3.70
C TRP A 98 -8.25 16.54 -5.02
N GLU A 99 -7.49 16.43 -6.10
CA GLU A 99 -7.99 16.57 -7.47
C GLU A 99 -7.95 15.22 -8.17
N GLN A 100 -9.05 14.83 -8.82
CA GLN A 100 -9.04 13.64 -9.66
C GLN A 100 -8.27 13.92 -10.95
N ILE A 101 -7.17 13.21 -11.15
CA ILE A 101 -6.30 13.35 -12.33
C ILE A 101 -6.42 12.18 -13.28
N GLY A 102 -7.05 11.07 -12.89
CA GLY A 102 -7.19 9.94 -13.81
C GLY A 102 -8.21 8.91 -13.36
N ILE A 103 -8.45 7.95 -14.25
CA ILE A 103 -9.30 6.79 -14.03
C ILE A 103 -8.55 5.56 -14.58
N TRP A 104 -8.46 4.52 -13.77
CA TRP A 104 -8.03 3.20 -14.19
C TRP A 104 -9.27 2.30 -14.31
N GLU A 105 -9.57 1.85 -15.52
CA GLU A 105 -10.68 0.95 -15.81
C GLU A 105 -10.27 -0.02 -16.93
N GLY A 106 -10.63 -1.31 -16.78
CA GLY A 106 -10.43 -2.29 -17.86
C GLY A 106 -8.98 -2.45 -18.31
N ASN A 107 -8.01 -2.37 -17.38
CA ASN A 107 -6.57 -2.37 -17.65
C ASN A 107 -6.04 -1.18 -18.46
N LYS A 108 -6.81 -0.09 -18.54
CA LYS A 108 -6.40 1.15 -19.20
C LYS A 108 -6.31 2.27 -18.16
N LEU A 109 -5.17 2.95 -18.13
CA LEU A 109 -5.01 4.21 -17.41
C LEU A 109 -5.32 5.36 -18.36
N ASP A 110 -6.27 6.20 -17.99
CA ASP A 110 -6.40 7.54 -18.56
C ASP A 110 -6.05 8.55 -17.46
N ILE A 111 -5.00 9.34 -17.68
CA ILE A 111 -4.42 10.24 -16.67
C ILE A 111 -4.02 11.57 -17.30
N LYS A 112 -4.32 12.66 -16.57
CA LYS A 112 -3.94 14.03 -16.83
C LYS A 112 -2.55 14.32 -16.25
N ASP A 113 -2.08 15.56 -16.40
CA ASP A 113 -0.80 16.00 -15.86
C ASP A 113 -0.70 15.83 -14.34
N ILE A 114 0.45 15.32 -13.89
CA ILE A 114 0.77 15.14 -12.47
C ILE A 114 1.62 16.32 -12.01
N VAL A 115 1.17 16.98 -10.95
CA VAL A 115 1.98 17.98 -10.24
C VAL A 115 2.69 17.30 -9.08
N TRP A 116 4.02 17.31 -9.13
CA TRP A 116 4.91 16.77 -8.13
C TRP A 116 5.22 17.78 -7.02
N PRO A 117 5.77 17.34 -5.87
CA PRO A 117 6.19 18.24 -4.80
C PRO A 117 7.04 19.41 -5.30
N GLY A 118 6.81 20.60 -4.74
CA GLY A 118 7.43 21.84 -5.22
C GLY A 118 6.74 22.48 -6.43
N ASN A 119 5.50 22.08 -6.74
CA ASN A 119 4.72 22.55 -7.90
C ASN A 119 5.42 22.27 -9.24
N SER A 120 6.14 21.15 -9.32
CA SER A 120 6.88 20.74 -10.52
C SER A 120 6.02 19.87 -11.43
N PRO A 121 5.97 20.10 -12.76
CA PRO A 121 5.37 19.16 -13.70
C PRO A 121 6.28 17.95 -14.00
N VAL A 122 7.55 18.01 -13.59
CA VAL A 122 8.54 16.96 -13.81
C VAL A 122 8.67 16.10 -12.56
N PRO A 123 8.67 14.76 -12.68
CA PRO A 123 8.89 13.87 -11.54
C PRO A 123 10.24 14.15 -10.88
N PRO A 124 10.32 14.05 -9.55
CA PRO A 124 11.60 14.20 -8.87
C PRO A 124 12.57 13.14 -9.40
N PRO A 125 13.86 13.49 -9.59
CA PRO A 125 14.85 12.49 -9.96
C PRO A 125 14.83 11.39 -8.89
N GLY A 126 14.87 10.13 -9.32
CA GLY A 126 14.89 8.99 -8.42
C GLY A 126 16.02 9.09 -7.39
N VAL A 127 15.96 8.29 -6.33
CA VAL A 127 16.97 8.32 -5.26
C VAL A 127 18.35 8.06 -5.88
N PRO A 128 19.29 9.03 -5.85
CA PRO A 128 20.65 8.76 -6.28
C PRO A 128 21.27 7.73 -5.34
N GLU A 129 22.13 6.85 -5.84
CA GLU A 129 22.95 5.98 -4.98
C GLU A 129 23.84 6.86 -4.09
N LYS A 130 23.37 7.18 -2.89
CA LYS A 130 24.16 7.85 -1.85
C LYS A 130 24.67 6.81 -0.89
N PHE A 131 25.78 6.15 -1.23
CA PHE A 131 26.55 5.43 -0.22
C PHE A 131 27.77 6.28 0.18
N ASN A 132 27.86 6.60 1.46
CA ASN A 132 29.08 7.12 2.04
C ASN A 132 29.87 5.92 2.55
N LEU A 133 31.10 5.73 2.07
CA LEU A 133 31.98 4.69 2.59
C LEU A 133 32.71 5.22 3.83
N LYS A 134 32.55 4.53 4.96
CA LYS A 134 33.36 4.80 6.16
C LYS A 134 34.58 3.88 6.14
N ILE A 135 35.76 4.46 5.96
CA ILE A 135 37.04 3.75 5.95
C ILE A 135 37.73 3.96 7.30
N THR A 136 38.25 2.87 7.89
CA THR A 136 39.06 2.90 9.11
C THR A 136 40.42 2.27 8.81
N PHE A 137 41.48 2.86 9.33
CA PHE A 137 42.86 2.43 9.14
C PHE A 137 43.66 2.70 10.42
N LEU A 138 44.79 2.00 10.57
CA LEU A 138 45.76 2.21 11.64
C LEU A 138 46.93 3.06 11.13
N LYS A 139 47.64 3.73 12.05
CA LYS A 139 48.86 4.47 11.72
C LYS A 139 49.96 3.45 11.39
N GLU A 140 50.49 3.50 10.18
CA GLU A 140 51.48 2.53 9.69
C GLU A 140 52.46 3.22 8.72
N PRO A 141 53.51 3.90 9.21
CA PRO A 141 54.53 4.47 8.33
C PRO A 141 55.29 3.36 7.57
N PRO A 142 55.60 3.54 6.27
CA PRO A 142 55.40 4.76 5.47
C PRO A 142 54.03 4.88 4.79
N TYR A 143 53.17 3.86 4.89
CA TYR A 143 51.92 3.73 4.13
C TYR A 143 50.80 4.66 4.61
N VAL A 144 50.64 4.84 5.92
CA VAL A 144 49.61 5.69 6.53
C VAL A 144 50.24 6.60 7.58
N ASN A 145 50.42 7.87 7.21
CA ASN A 145 51.02 8.89 8.07
C ASN A 145 49.95 9.82 8.62
N LEU A 146 49.95 10.00 9.95
CA LEU A 146 49.08 10.95 10.65
C LEU A 146 49.87 12.20 11.00
N LEU A 147 49.38 13.35 10.55
CA LEU A 147 49.97 14.67 10.83
C LEU A 147 48.89 15.59 11.40
N PRO A 148 49.23 16.45 12.38
CA PRO A 148 48.29 17.45 12.86
C PRO A 148 47.97 18.47 11.76
N PRO A 149 46.73 19.00 11.72
CA PRO A 149 46.40 20.11 10.86
C PRO A 149 47.17 21.37 11.26
N ASP A 150 47.17 22.35 10.36
CA ASP A 150 47.71 23.68 10.65
C ASP A 150 46.93 24.35 11.79
N ASN A 151 47.67 25.00 12.70
CA ASN A 151 47.12 25.46 13.99
C ASN A 151 46.26 26.73 13.86
N GLU A 152 46.43 27.50 12.78
CA GLU A 152 45.66 28.71 12.52
C GLU A 152 44.49 28.45 11.57
N THR A 153 44.72 27.65 10.53
CA THR A 153 43.71 27.40 9.48
C THR A 153 42.88 26.14 9.68
N GLY A 154 43.37 25.17 10.48
CA GLY A 154 42.72 23.87 10.68
C GLY A 154 42.73 22.98 9.43
N GLU A 155 43.51 23.34 8.40
CA GLU A 155 43.64 22.57 7.17
C GLU A 155 44.83 21.60 7.20
N CYS A 156 44.79 20.56 6.37
CA CYS A 156 45.93 19.66 6.25
C CYS A 156 47.06 20.31 5.46
N LYS A 157 48.32 20.12 5.90
CA LYS A 157 49.50 20.77 5.31
C LYS A 157 49.78 20.41 3.84
N THR A 158 49.24 19.31 3.33
CA THR A 158 49.47 18.85 1.96
C THR A 158 48.13 18.62 1.27
N SER A 159 48.03 19.01 -0.01
CA SER A 159 46.82 18.82 -0.84
C SER A 159 46.41 17.36 -1.03
N ARG A 160 47.30 16.41 -0.73
CA ARG A 160 47.04 14.97 -0.78
C ARG A 160 46.62 14.37 0.57
N SER A 161 46.61 15.16 1.63
CA SER A 161 46.18 14.72 2.96
C SER A 161 44.67 14.87 3.11
N ILE A 162 44.05 13.90 3.79
CA ILE A 162 42.60 13.89 4.02
C ILE A 162 42.35 14.05 5.52
N LYS A 163 41.35 14.87 5.89
CA LYS A 163 40.90 15.02 7.27
C LYS A 163 40.34 13.68 7.76
N CYS A 164 40.91 13.16 8.84
CA CYS A 164 40.46 11.94 9.50
C CYS A 164 40.14 12.21 10.97
N ARG A 165 39.31 11.35 11.57
CA ARG A 165 39.02 11.38 13.01
C ARG A 165 39.76 10.23 13.68
N VAL A 166 40.51 10.55 14.72
CA VAL A 166 41.16 9.53 15.56
C VAL A 166 40.13 9.04 16.56
N ALA A 167 39.84 7.73 16.55
CA ALA A 167 39.00 7.13 17.56
C ALA A 167 39.78 7.04 18.88
N PRO A 168 39.17 7.40 20.03
CA PRO A 168 39.81 7.26 21.32
C PRO A 168 39.99 5.77 21.68
N GLU A 169 41.03 5.43 22.43
CA GLU A 169 41.42 4.03 22.72
C GLU A 169 40.29 3.19 23.33
N HIS A 170 39.45 3.78 24.19
CA HIS A 170 38.29 3.08 24.78
C HIS A 170 37.22 2.64 23.77
N LYS A 171 37.27 3.13 22.52
CA LYS A 171 36.38 2.70 21.42
C LYS A 171 37.05 1.71 20.46
N LEU A 172 38.33 1.40 20.67
CA LEU A 172 39.09 0.43 19.89
C LEU A 172 39.10 -0.97 20.52
N ILE A 173 38.71 -1.06 21.80
CA ILE A 173 38.49 -2.30 22.51
C ILE A 173 37.02 -2.68 22.28
N GLY A 174 36.79 -3.66 21.41
CA GLY A 174 35.53 -4.39 21.35
C GLY A 174 35.42 -5.36 22.52
#